data_AF-A0A931D462-F1
#
_entry.id   AF-A0A931D462-F1
#
_cell.length_a   1.000
_cell.length_b   1.000
_cell.length_c   1.000
_cell.angle_alpha   90.00
_cell.angle_beta   90.00
_cell.angle_gamma   90.00
#
_symmetry.space_group_name_H-M   'P 1'
#
loop_
_entity.id
_entity.type
_entity.pdbx_description
1 polymer ?
#
loop_
_entity_poly.entity_id
_entity_poly.type
_entity_poly.pdbx_seq_one_letter_code
_entity_poly.pdbx_strand_id
1 'polypeptide(L)' 'MDALLDLYDGNLDGALRWLTSPNLALAAEGPVDLLVTEPGCRAVLQVIRSMEHGLPV' A
#
# COMPACT_ATOMS: atom_id res chain seq x y z
N MET A 1 8.88 -1.81 3.03
CA MET A 1 8.72 -0.34 3.02
C MET A 1 9.50 0.23 1.84
N ASP A 2 10.67 -0.32 1.53
CA ASP A 2 11.49 0.04 0.36
C ASP A 2 10.74 -0.09 -0.97
N ALA A 3 10.04 -1.22 -1.20
CA ALA A 3 9.14 -1.43 -2.35
C ALA A 3 8.12 -0.29 -2.61
N LEU A 4 7.55 0.29 -1.54
CA LEU A 4 6.59 1.37 -1.68
C LEU A 4 7.29 2.70 -2.03
N LEU A 5 8.48 2.94 -1.48
CA LEU A 5 9.30 4.10 -1.85
C LEU A 5 9.77 4.00 -3.30
N ASP A 6 10.16 2.81 -3.76
CA ASP A 6 10.56 2.53 -5.14
C ASP A 6 9.38 2.77 -6.11
N LEU A 7 8.17 2.32 -5.76
CA LEU A 7 6.94 2.58 -6.55
C LEU A 7 6.70 4.08 -6.76
N TYR A 8 7.05 4.89 -5.77
CA TYR A 8 6.88 6.34 -5.79
C TYR A 8 8.16 7.09 -6.21
N ASP A 9 9.17 6.42 -6.77
CA ASP A 9 10.45 7.01 -7.23
C ASP A 9 11.15 7.83 -6.13
N GLY A 10 11.14 7.30 -4.90
CA GLY A 10 11.68 7.96 -3.71
C GLY A 10 10.83 9.10 -3.16
N ASN A 11 9.64 9.36 -3.72
CA ASN A 11 8.70 10.35 -3.19
C ASN A 11 8.03 9.87 -1.90
N LEU A 12 8.68 10.19 -0.78
CA LEU A 12 8.21 9.86 0.56
C LEU A 12 6.82 10.44 0.85
N ASP A 13 6.52 11.67 0.42
CA ASP A 13 5.20 12.28 0.65
C ASP A 13 4.09 11.52 -0.09
N GLY A 14 4.39 11.06 -1.31
CA GLY A 14 3.49 10.20 -2.09
C GLY A 14 3.22 8.86 -1.42
N ALA A 15 4.29 8.20 -0.94
CA ALA A 15 4.19 6.94 -0.23
C ALA A 15 3.41 7.07 1.10
N LEU A 16 3.68 8.13 1.88
CA LEU A 16 2.96 8.41 3.12
C LEU A 16 1.49 8.71 2.85
N ARG A 17 1.20 9.54 1.84
CA ARG A 17 -0.17 9.84 1.43
C ARG A 17 -0.92 8.57 1.06
N TRP A 18 -0.30 7.66 0.32
CA TRP A 18 -0.91 6.37 -0.01
C TRP A 18 -1.22 5.54 1.24
N LEU A 19 -0.26 5.44 2.16
CA LEU A 19 -0.43 4.69 3.42
C LEU A 19 -1.57 5.20 4.30
N THR A 20 -1.83 6.51 4.27
CA THR A 20 -2.86 7.15 5.11
C THR A 20 -4.19 7.37 4.39
N SER A 21 -4.26 7.13 3.08
CA SER A 21 -5.48 7.35 2.30
C SER A 21 -6.32 6.08 2.23
N PRO A 22 -7.67 6.19 2.28
CA PRO A 22 -8.57 5.08 1.98
C PRO A 22 -8.24 4.42 0.65
N ASN A 23 -8.09 3.10 0.64
CA ASN A 23 -7.81 2.32 -0.56
C ASN A 23 -8.95 1.33 -0.85
N LEU A 24 -9.57 1.42 -2.03
CA LEU A 24 -10.72 0.58 -2.41
C LEU A 24 -10.38 -0.92 -2.45
N ALA A 25 -9.14 -1.28 -2.82
CA ALA A 25 -8.67 -2.66 -2.79
C ALA A 25 -8.52 -3.21 -1.35
N LEU A 26 -8.54 -2.32 -0.36
CA LEU A 26 -8.42 -2.61 1.06
C LEU A 26 -9.71 -2.24 1.82
N ALA A 27 -10.87 -2.49 1.20
CA ALA A 27 -12.19 -2.21 1.78
C ALA A 27 -12.42 -0.73 2.17
N ALA A 28 -11.76 0.19 1.45
CA ALA A 28 -11.75 1.63 1.75
C ALA A 28 -11.14 1.99 3.12
N GLU A 29 -10.30 1.13 3.68
CA GLU A 29 -9.48 1.42 4.85
C GLU A 29 -8.13 2.02 4.46
N GLY A 30 -7.51 2.73 5.39
CA GLY A 30 -6.14 3.21 5.23
C GLY A 30 -5.15 2.04 5.35
N PRO A 31 -4.20 1.87 4.42
CA PRO A 31 -3.21 0.79 4.51
C PRO A 31 -2.50 0.73 5.87
N VAL A 32 -2.21 1.88 6.49
CA VAL A 32 -1.55 1.96 7.80
C VAL A 32 -2.36 1.31 8.92
N ASP A 33 -3.68 1.39 8.86
CA ASP A 33 -4.58 0.83 9.89
C ASP A 33 -4.59 -0.70 9.86
N LEU A 34 -4.35 -1.29 8.68
CA LEU A 34 -4.32 -2.73 8.48
C LEU A 34 -2.99 -3.38 8.92
N LEU A 35 -1.91 -2.60 9.03
CA LEU A 35 -0.58 -3.11 9.41
C LEU A 35 -0.49 -3.61 10.86
N VAL A 36 -1.53 -3.39 11.67
CA VAL A 36 -1.61 -3.88 13.06
C VAL A 36 -1.91 -5.37 13.16
N THR A 37 -2.24 -6.03 12.04
CA THR A 37 -2.52 -7.47 11.99
C THR A 37 -1.73 -8.16 10.87
N GLU A 38 -1.37 -9.43 11.07
CA GLU A 38 -0.68 -10.21 10.04
C GLU A 38 -1.49 -10.35 8.73
N PRO A 39 -2.83 -10.61 8.77
CA PRO A 39 -3.64 -10.63 7.55
C PRO A 39 -3.67 -9.27 6.84
N GLY A 40 -3.78 -8.18 7.59
CA GLY A 40 -3.78 -6.83 7.02
C GLY A 40 -2.43 -6.48 6.38
N CYS A 41 -1.31 -6.82 7.00
CA CYS A 41 0.02 -6.72 6.40
C CYS A 41 0.11 -7.46 5.06
N ARG A 42 -0.42 -8.70 4.98
CA ARG A 42 -0.42 -9.47 3.73
C ARG A 42 -1.27 -8.80 2.65
N ALA A 43 -2.44 -8.27 3.00
CA ALA A 43 -3.32 -7.56 2.07
C ALA A 43 -2.63 -6.30 1.51
N VAL A 44 -2.05 -5.47 2.38
CA VAL A 44 -1.31 -4.26 1.96
C VAL A 44 -0.14 -4.62 1.03
N LEU A 45 0.64 -5.64 1.37
CA LEU A 45 1.75 -6.10 0.53
C LEU A 45 1.29 -6.65 -0.82
N GLN A 46 0.13 -7.31 -0.88
CA GLN A 46 -0.42 -7.79 -2.14
C GLN A 46 -0.81 -6.64 -3.06
N VAL A 47 -1.45 -5.60 -2.52
CA VAL A 47 -1.80 -4.40 -3.31
C VAL A 47 -0.55 -3.69 -3.82
N ILE A 48 0.49 -3.53 -2.99
CA ILE A 48 1.77 -2.94 -3.41
C ILE A 48 2.38 -3.72 -4.57
N ARG A 49 2.48 -5.06 -4.45
CA ARG A 49 3.02 -5.91 -5.51
C ARG A 49 2.20 -5.83 -6.79
N SER A 50 0.88 -5.77 -6.69
CA SER A 50 0.04 -5.61 -7.87
C SER A 50 0.30 -4.28 -8.58
N MET A 51 0.43 -3.18 -7.83
CA MET A 51 0.76 -1.87 -8.40
C MET A 51 2.14 -1.87 -9.07
N GLU A 52 3.17 -2.47 -8.44
CA GLU A 52 4.52 -2.60 -9.02
C GLU A 52 4.52 -3.34 -10.35
N HIS A 53 3.67 -4.37 -10.49
CA HIS A 53 3.60 -5.22 -11.68
C HIS A 53 2.52 -4.76 -12.68
N GLY A 54 1.84 -3.64 -12.42
CA GLY A 54 0.72 -3.15 -13.26
C GLY A 54 -0.48 -4.10 -13.29
N LEU A 55 -0.66 -4.91 -12.26
CA LEU A 55 -1.76 -5.86 -12.12
C LEU A 55 -3.01 -5.18 -11.54
N PRO A 56 -4.21 -5.67 -11.86
CA PRO A 56 -5.44 -5.18 -11.25
C PRO A 56 -5.45 -5.44 -9.73
N VAL A 57 -6.01 -4.48 -8.99
CA VAL A 57 -6.20 -4.48 -7.53
C VAL A 57 -7.66 -4.41 -7.15
#